data_AF-A0A915M3D5-F1
#
_entry.id   AF-A0A915M3D5-F1
#
_cell.length_a   1.000
_cell.length_b   1.000
_cell.length_c   1.000
_cell.angle_alpha   90.00
_cell.angle_beta   90.00
_cell.angle_gamma   90.00
#
_symmetry.space_group_name_H-M   'P 1'
#
loop_
_entity.id
_entity.type
_entity.pdbx_description
1 polymer ?
#
loop_
_entity_poly.entity_id
_entity_poly.type
_entity_poly.pdbx_seq_one_letter_code
_entity_poly.pdbx_strand_id
1 'polypeptide(L)'
;MTTPKYHRERADHVEATWAQHCDKHLFMSTKKDNKLPIVNLSVPEGREFLWAKTKAAFKYIYDNIDISKFEWFLKADDDTFVIVENLRRLLEKYSADSLVYFGAIFHFMDASLGQTYPSGGAGYVLSRAALRKFVEKGLRGDKLCDSKEIYEDLEIGSCMRKLNISLIDS
;
A
#
# COMPACT_ATOMS: atom_id res chain seq x y z
N MET A 1 -3.51 -7.02 0.41
CA MET A 1 -3.25 -7.48 1.80
C MET A 1 -4.21 -8.61 2.08
N THR A 2 -3.76 -9.70 2.69
CA THR A 2 -4.65 -10.82 3.05
C THR A 2 -4.23 -11.44 4.38
N THR A 3 -5.03 -12.37 4.90
CA THR A 3 -4.73 -13.15 6.12
C THR A 3 -4.81 -14.63 5.80
N PRO A 4 -4.17 -15.53 6.58
CA PRO A 4 -4.22 -16.97 6.33
C PRO A 4 -5.64 -17.54 6.21
N LYS A 5 -6.61 -16.95 6.91
CA LYS A 5 -8.02 -17.32 6.83
C LYS A 5 -8.61 -17.08 5.42
N TYR A 6 -8.18 -16.03 4.75
CA TYR A 6 -8.78 -15.56 3.49
C TYR A 6 -8.01 -15.96 2.23
N HIS A 7 -6.96 -16.79 2.35
CA HIS A 7 -6.24 -17.27 1.18
C HIS A 7 -7.17 -17.94 0.15
N ARG A 8 -8.06 -18.83 0.62
CA ARG A 8 -8.99 -19.57 -0.25
C ARG A 8 -10.28 -18.81 -0.55
N GLU A 9 -10.80 -18.09 0.43
CA GLU A 9 -12.09 -17.41 0.33
C GLU A 9 -12.01 -16.10 -0.47
N ARG A 10 -10.82 -15.49 -0.60
CA ARG A 10 -10.66 -14.16 -1.21
C ARG A 10 -9.45 -14.07 -2.13
N ALA A 11 -8.26 -14.39 -1.61
CA ALA A 11 -7.02 -14.18 -2.38
C ALA A 11 -6.94 -15.03 -3.65
N ASP A 12 -7.45 -16.28 -3.63
CA ASP A 12 -7.59 -17.12 -4.82
C ASP A 12 -8.44 -16.45 -5.93
N HIS A 13 -9.48 -15.68 -5.57
CA HIS A 13 -10.29 -14.95 -6.54
C HIS A 13 -9.59 -13.71 -7.10
N VAL A 14 -8.84 -13.00 -6.26
CA VAL A 14 -7.99 -11.89 -6.71
C VAL A 14 -6.91 -12.40 -7.68
N GLU A 15 -6.27 -13.52 -7.35
CA GLU A 15 -5.29 -14.21 -8.21
C GLU A 15 -5.91 -14.61 -9.54
N ALA A 16 -7.12 -15.19 -9.53
CA ALA A 16 -7.79 -15.64 -10.76
C ALA A 16 -8.36 -14.49 -11.61
N THR A 17 -8.28 -13.24 -11.16
CA THR A 17 -8.89 -12.08 -11.83
C THR A 17 -7.90 -10.93 -12.02
N TRP A 18 -8.15 -9.78 -11.40
CA TRP A 18 -7.51 -8.51 -11.74
C TRP A 18 -6.02 -8.48 -11.41
N ALA A 19 -5.53 -9.34 -10.51
CA ALA A 19 -4.10 -9.39 -10.20
C ALA A 19 -3.26 -9.85 -11.41
N GLN A 20 -3.81 -10.67 -12.30
CA GLN A 20 -3.13 -11.10 -13.54
C GLN A 20 -2.86 -9.95 -14.52
N HIS A 21 -3.54 -8.81 -14.35
CA HIS A 21 -3.36 -7.64 -15.20
C HIS A 21 -2.23 -6.73 -14.72
N CYS A 22 -1.69 -6.97 -13.51
CA CYS A 22 -0.53 -6.28 -12.96
C CYS A 22 0.78 -6.81 -13.59
N ASP A 23 1.79 -5.95 -13.73
CA ASP A 23 3.12 -6.37 -14.21
C ASP A 23 3.82 -7.32 -13.22
N LYS A 24 3.49 -7.15 -11.93
CA LYS A 24 3.86 -8.04 -10.84
C LYS A 24 2.87 -7.87 -9.70
N HIS A 25 2.44 -8.97 -9.08
CA HIS A 25 1.62 -8.95 -7.88
C HIS A 25 2.18 -9.88 -6.81
N LEU A 26 1.88 -9.56 -5.55
CA LEU A 26 2.27 -10.32 -4.37
C LEU A 26 1.15 -10.25 -3.36
N PHE A 27 0.93 -11.35 -2.63
CA PHE A 27 0.03 -11.35 -1.48
C PHE A 27 0.83 -11.25 -0.20
N MET A 28 0.51 -10.24 0.60
CA MET A 28 1.17 -10.00 1.89
C MET A 28 0.34 -10.67 3.00
N SER A 29 0.90 -11.70 3.64
CA SER A 29 0.25 -12.51 4.67
C SER A 29 1.26 -12.92 5.75
N THR A 30 0.82 -13.65 6.79
CA THR A 30 1.66 -14.15 7.91
C THR A 30 1.84 -15.66 7.91
N LYS A 31 1.35 -16.33 6.87
CA LYS A 31 1.59 -17.75 6.63
C LYS A 31 1.85 -17.96 5.16
N LYS A 32 2.84 -18.78 4.82
CA LYS A 32 3.09 -19.18 3.43
C LYS A 32 1.91 -19.96 2.86
N ASP A 33 1.69 -19.81 1.57
CA ASP A 33 0.83 -20.67 0.76
C ASP A 33 1.61 -21.06 -0.50
N ASN A 34 1.56 -22.33 -0.89
CA ASN A 34 2.30 -22.80 -2.06
C ASN A 34 1.59 -22.51 -3.40
N LYS A 35 0.31 -22.11 -3.36
CA LYS A 35 -0.48 -21.83 -4.56
C LYS A 35 -0.53 -20.36 -4.94
N LEU A 36 -0.29 -19.47 -3.98
CA LEU A 36 -0.33 -18.02 -4.18
C LEU A 36 1.07 -17.43 -4.02
N PRO A 37 1.41 -16.34 -4.72
CA PRO A 37 2.69 -15.64 -4.55
C PRO A 37 2.73 -14.86 -3.23
N ILE A 38 2.74 -15.61 -2.11
CA ILE A 38 2.66 -15.06 -0.76
C ILE A 38 4.04 -14.69 -0.23
N VAL A 39 4.15 -13.45 0.23
CA VAL A 39 5.22 -13.00 1.11
C VAL A 39 4.77 -13.21 2.55
N ASN A 40 5.47 -14.08 3.27
CA ASN A 40 5.25 -14.28 4.69
C ASN A 40 5.94 -13.18 5.51
N LEU A 41 5.17 -12.23 6.01
CA LEU A 41 5.60 -11.14 6.84
C LEU A 41 5.65 -11.57 8.31
N SER A 42 6.77 -11.33 8.98
CA SER A 42 6.94 -11.60 10.42
C SER A 42 6.29 -10.52 11.28
N VAL A 43 4.97 -10.33 11.14
CA VAL A 43 4.15 -9.42 11.93
C VAL A 43 2.96 -10.19 12.54
N PRO A 44 2.41 -9.79 13.70
CA PRO A 44 1.20 -10.43 14.21
C PRO A 44 -0.01 -10.20 13.29
N GLU A 45 -0.98 -11.10 13.36
CA GLU A 45 -2.29 -10.93 12.71
C GLU A 45 -3.24 -10.13 13.60
N GLY A 46 -4.15 -9.37 12.98
CA GLY A 46 -5.11 -8.52 13.67
C GLY A 46 -5.28 -7.19 12.96
N ARG A 47 -6.42 -6.53 13.19
CA ARG A 47 -6.68 -5.20 12.62
C ARG A 47 -5.73 -4.16 13.20
N GLU A 48 -5.35 -4.34 14.46
CA GLU A 48 -4.43 -3.50 15.20
C GLU A 48 -2.99 -3.53 14.66
N PHE A 49 -2.64 -4.53 13.84
CA PHE A 49 -1.33 -4.68 13.23
C PHE A 49 -1.29 -4.34 11.74
N LEU A 50 -2.39 -3.81 11.18
CA LEU A 50 -2.47 -3.46 9.76
C LEU A 50 -1.38 -2.46 9.37
N TRP A 51 -1.10 -1.46 10.21
CA TRP A 51 -0.03 -0.52 9.94
C TRP A 51 1.35 -1.20 9.91
N ALA A 52 1.65 -2.06 10.89
CA ALA A 52 2.89 -2.83 10.92
C ALA A 52 3.05 -3.72 9.68
N LYS A 53 1.95 -4.34 9.24
CA LYS A 53 1.90 -5.16 8.03
C LYS A 53 2.16 -4.33 6.78
N THR A 54 1.55 -3.15 6.65
CA THR A 54 1.80 -2.21 5.53
C THR A 54 3.24 -1.74 5.48
N LYS A 55 3.82 -1.33 6.62
CA LYS A 55 5.25 -0.99 6.72
C LYS A 55 6.13 -2.15 6.26
N ALA A 56 5.86 -3.36 6.75
CA ALA A 56 6.62 -4.55 6.40
C ALA A 56 6.49 -4.91 4.91
N ALA A 57 5.29 -4.78 4.33
CA ALA A 57 5.04 -5.03 2.92
C ALA A 57 5.83 -4.09 2.00
N PHE A 58 5.73 -2.78 2.20
CA PHE A 58 6.46 -1.81 1.39
C PHE A 58 7.98 -1.92 1.58
N LYS A 59 8.43 -2.16 2.81
CA LYS A 59 9.85 -2.43 3.09
C LYS A 59 10.33 -3.69 2.36
N TYR A 60 9.54 -4.76 2.35
CA TYR A 60 9.87 -5.99 1.63
C TYR A 60 10.01 -5.73 0.13
N ILE A 61 9.05 -5.02 -0.48
CA ILE A 61 9.10 -4.64 -1.90
C ILE A 61 10.39 -3.86 -2.18
N TYR A 62 10.68 -2.84 -1.39
CA TYR A 62 11.88 -2.01 -1.56
C TYR A 62 13.19 -2.80 -1.46
N ASP A 63 13.26 -3.76 -0.53
CA ASP A 63 14.50 -4.49 -0.24
C ASP A 63 14.75 -5.68 -1.15
N ASN A 64 13.70 -6.31 -1.67
CA ASN A 64 13.79 -7.61 -2.35
C ASN A 64 13.37 -7.56 -3.82
N ILE A 65 12.82 -6.44 -4.28
CA ILE A 65 12.41 -6.24 -5.66
C ILE A 65 13.21 -5.08 -6.22
N ASP A 66 13.72 -5.24 -7.44
CA ASP A 66 14.31 -4.16 -8.20
C ASP A 66 13.23 -3.13 -8.60
N ILE A 67 13.01 -2.17 -7.71
CA ILE A 67 11.98 -1.13 -7.87
C ILE A 67 12.26 -0.20 -9.06
N SER A 68 13.46 -0.21 -9.64
CA SER A 68 13.76 0.60 -10.83
C SER A 68 12.98 0.14 -12.07
N LYS A 69 12.50 -1.11 -12.06
CA LYS A 69 11.68 -1.71 -13.12
C LYS A 69 10.19 -1.39 -13.01
N PHE A 70 9.76 -0.70 -11.95
CA PHE A 70 8.36 -0.41 -11.69
C PHE A 70 8.17 1.09 -11.43
N GLU A 71 7.08 1.64 -11.94
CA GLU A 71 6.76 3.06 -11.82
C GLU A 71 5.80 3.35 -10.67
N TRP A 72 4.90 2.40 -10.40
CA TRP A 72 3.75 2.57 -9.51
C TRP A 72 3.57 1.34 -8.62
N PHE A 73 3.19 1.56 -7.37
CA PHE A 73 3.07 0.53 -6.33
C PHE A 73 1.70 0.62 -5.66
N LEU A 74 0.81 -0.30 -6.01
CA LEU A 74 -0.55 -0.39 -5.49
C LEU A 74 -0.61 -1.23 -4.20
N LYS A 75 -1.22 -0.69 -3.16
CA LYS A 75 -1.77 -1.46 -2.03
C LYS A 75 -3.28 -1.56 -2.22
N ALA A 76 -3.79 -2.78 -2.21
CA ALA A 76 -5.22 -3.09 -2.17
C ALA A 76 -5.49 -4.20 -1.16
N ASP A 77 -6.72 -4.31 -0.66
CA ASP A 77 -7.14 -5.38 0.24
C ASP A 77 -7.68 -6.59 -0.55
N ASP A 78 -7.83 -7.74 0.10
CA ASP A 78 -8.26 -8.98 -0.56
C ASP A 78 -9.76 -9.01 -0.91
N ASP A 79 -10.51 -8.01 -0.47
CA ASP A 79 -11.90 -7.73 -0.83
C ASP A 79 -12.04 -6.50 -1.75
N THR A 80 -10.94 -5.99 -2.32
CA THR A 80 -10.95 -4.93 -3.34
C THR A 80 -10.92 -5.52 -4.76
N PHE A 81 -11.65 -4.90 -5.69
CA PHE A 81 -11.53 -5.18 -7.14
C PHE A 81 -10.97 -3.95 -7.86
N VAL A 82 -9.93 -4.13 -8.69
CA VAL A 82 -9.26 -3.03 -9.40
C VAL A 82 -9.36 -3.24 -10.90
N ILE A 83 -9.81 -2.22 -11.62
CA ILE A 83 -9.73 -2.19 -13.08
C ILE A 83 -8.35 -1.62 -13.44
N VAL A 84 -7.35 -2.50 -13.63
CA VAL A 84 -5.94 -2.11 -13.76
C VAL A 84 -5.70 -1.20 -14.98
N GLU A 85 -6.44 -1.39 -16.06
CA GLU A 85 -6.36 -0.55 -17.26
C GLU A 85 -6.81 0.89 -16.99
N ASN A 86 -7.88 1.07 -16.22
CA ASN A 86 -8.34 2.40 -15.82
C ASN A 86 -7.31 3.07 -14.89
N LEU A 87 -6.74 2.29 -13.97
CA LEU A 87 -5.69 2.78 -13.09
C LEU A 87 -4.45 3.22 -13.89
N ARG A 88 -3.98 2.42 -14.84
CA ARG A 88 -2.86 2.78 -15.72
C ARG A 88 -3.12 4.09 -16.47
N ARG A 89 -4.31 4.24 -17.07
CA ARG A 89 -4.71 5.46 -17.78
C ARG A 89 -4.73 6.71 -16.89
N LEU A 90 -5.05 6.56 -15.60
CA LEU A 90 -4.95 7.66 -14.63
C LEU A 90 -3.48 8.04 -14.40
N LEU A 91 -2.64 7.03 -14.14
CA LEU A 91 -1.24 7.19 -13.72
C LEU A 91 -0.32 7.66 -14.86
N GLU A 92 -0.62 7.35 -16.12
CA GLU A 92 0.12 7.79 -17.32
C GLU A 92 0.32 9.31 -17.40
N LYS A 93 -0.53 10.10 -16.71
CA LYS A 93 -0.47 11.56 -16.71
C LYS A 93 0.58 12.12 -15.74
N TYR A 94 1.21 11.28 -14.93
CA TYR A 94 2.10 11.68 -13.85
C TYR A 94 3.46 11.02 -13.97
N SER A 95 4.48 11.69 -13.47
CA SER A 95 5.83 11.11 -13.40
C SER A 95 5.99 10.27 -12.14
N ALA A 96 6.47 9.04 -12.30
CA ALA A 96 6.84 8.14 -11.21
C ALA A 96 7.98 8.66 -10.31
N ASP A 97 8.71 9.69 -10.75
CA ASP A 97 9.75 10.34 -9.96
C ASP A 97 9.24 11.53 -9.13
N SER A 98 7.97 11.90 -9.29
CA SER A 98 7.31 12.90 -8.45
C SER A 98 6.96 12.33 -7.09
N LEU A 99 7.02 13.14 -6.03
CA LEU A 99 6.63 12.73 -4.67
C LEU A 99 5.10 12.76 -4.50
N VAL A 100 4.43 11.84 -5.16
CA VAL A 100 2.96 11.73 -5.15
C VAL A 100 2.48 10.32 -4.82
N TYR A 101 1.28 10.25 -4.25
CA TYR A 101 0.51 9.03 -4.10
C TYR A 101 -0.99 9.32 -4.32
N PHE A 102 -1.73 8.31 -4.73
CA PHE A 102 -3.13 8.41 -5.14
C PHE A 102 -4.00 7.55 -4.23
N GLY A 103 -5.23 7.99 -3.99
CA GLY A 103 -6.27 7.19 -3.35
C GLY A 103 -7.52 8.01 -3.07
N ALA A 104 -8.63 7.34 -2.85
CA ALA A 104 -9.91 7.98 -2.57
C ALA A 104 -9.84 8.76 -1.25
N ILE A 105 -9.90 10.09 -1.33
CA ILE A 105 -9.72 10.94 -0.15
C ILE A 105 -10.92 10.82 0.78
N PHE A 106 -10.66 10.47 2.03
CA PHE A 106 -11.65 10.60 3.10
C PHE A 106 -11.48 11.94 3.79
N HIS A 107 -12.50 12.79 3.65
CA HIS A 107 -12.64 14.00 4.46
C HIS A 107 -13.34 13.63 5.77
N PHE A 108 -12.58 13.34 6.83
CA PHE A 108 -13.20 13.32 8.16
C PHE A 108 -13.61 14.75 8.53
N MET A 109 -14.87 14.93 8.93
CA MET A 109 -15.45 16.22 9.32
C MET A 109 -14.95 16.75 10.67
N ASP A 110 -13.82 16.25 11.18
CA ASP A 110 -13.18 16.82 12.35
C ASP A 110 -12.04 17.73 11.93
N ALA A 111 -12.36 19.02 11.82
CA ALA A 111 -11.41 20.09 11.54
C ALA A 111 -10.24 20.14 12.55
N SER A 112 -10.34 19.45 13.70
CA SER A 112 -9.28 19.39 14.71
C SER A 112 -8.12 18.46 14.34
N LEU A 113 -8.32 17.45 13.48
CA LEU A 113 -7.24 16.57 13.02
C LEU A 113 -6.51 17.12 11.79
N GLY A 114 -7.14 18.03 11.04
CA GLY A 114 -6.52 18.80 9.95
C GLY A 114 -5.85 17.97 8.85
N GLN A 115 -6.20 16.68 8.74
CA GLN A 115 -5.46 15.71 7.95
C GLN A 115 -6.35 15.00 6.93
N THR A 116 -5.97 15.11 5.65
CA THR A 116 -6.47 14.24 4.58
C THR A 116 -5.65 12.95 4.51
N TYR A 117 -6.34 11.84 4.22
CA TYR A 117 -5.75 10.52 4.03
C TYR A 117 -6.63 9.72 3.06
N PRO A 118 -6.06 8.75 2.31
CA PRO A 118 -6.85 7.89 1.45
C PRO A 118 -7.53 6.79 2.27
N SER A 119 -8.70 6.31 1.84
CA SER A 119 -9.25 5.07 2.43
C SER A 119 -8.36 3.87 2.14
N GLY A 120 -8.02 3.13 3.20
CA GLY A 120 -7.20 1.92 3.08
C GLY A 120 -7.87 0.82 2.26
N GLY A 121 -9.20 0.68 2.35
CA GLY A 121 -9.98 -0.35 1.67
C GLY A 121 -10.29 -0.04 0.20
N ALA A 122 -10.30 1.24 -0.18
CA ALA A 122 -10.32 1.65 -1.59
C ALA A 122 -8.99 1.34 -2.30
N GLY A 123 -7.93 1.15 -1.51
CA GLY A 123 -6.57 1.01 -1.99
C GLY A 123 -5.94 2.37 -2.30
N TYR A 124 -4.62 2.36 -2.42
CA TYR A 124 -3.83 3.54 -2.74
C TYR A 124 -2.56 3.18 -3.49
N VAL A 125 -2.04 4.12 -4.28
CA VAL A 125 -0.89 3.90 -5.19
C VAL A 125 0.22 4.88 -4.90
N LEU A 126 1.42 4.38 -4.65
CA LEU A 126 2.62 5.20 -4.50
C LEU A 126 3.39 5.26 -5.81
N SER A 127 3.87 6.45 -6.16
CA SER A 127 4.95 6.59 -7.14
C SER A 127 6.23 5.90 -6.65
N ARG A 128 7.12 5.52 -7.57
CA ARG A 128 8.45 5.00 -7.24
C ARG A 128 9.23 5.92 -6.31
N ALA A 129 9.23 7.23 -6.57
CA ALA A 129 9.89 8.18 -5.69
C ALA A 129 9.25 8.25 -4.29
N ALA A 130 7.92 8.18 -4.18
CA ALA A 130 7.22 8.13 -2.90
C ALA A 130 7.58 6.86 -2.11
N LEU A 131 7.57 5.68 -2.75
CA LEU A 131 7.97 4.42 -2.11
C LEU A 131 9.41 4.50 -1.58
N ARG A 132 10.35 4.98 -2.41
CA ARG A 132 11.75 5.14 -1.99
C ARG A 132 11.88 6.05 -0.78
N LYS A 133 11.27 7.24 -0.83
CA LYS A 133 11.32 8.20 0.29
C LYS A 133 10.63 7.65 1.54
N PHE A 134 9.51 6.96 1.38
CA PHE A 134 8.80 6.28 2.47
C PHE A 134 9.71 5.31 3.22
N VAL A 135 10.41 4.42 2.52
CA VAL A 135 11.28 3.43 3.16
C VAL A 135 12.57 4.06 3.71
N GLU A 136 13.28 4.85 2.90
CA GLU A 136 14.59 5.38 3.26
C GLU A 136 14.53 6.44 4.37
N LYS A 137 13.57 7.37 4.28
CA LYS A 137 13.45 8.47 5.24
C LYS A 137 12.37 8.22 6.28
N GLY A 138 11.22 7.65 5.88
CA GLY A 138 10.10 7.40 6.77
C GLY A 138 10.30 6.23 7.74
N LEU A 139 10.78 5.09 7.23
CA LEU A 139 10.96 3.87 8.04
C LEU A 139 12.37 3.71 8.61
N ARG A 140 13.41 3.94 7.80
CA ARG A 140 14.82 3.72 8.19
C ARG A 140 15.49 4.94 8.80
N GLY A 141 15.22 6.11 8.23
CA GLY A 141 15.86 7.38 8.59
C GLY A 141 15.33 7.94 9.91
N ASP A 142 14.67 9.09 9.84
CA ASP A 142 14.18 9.82 11.01
C ASP A 142 12.98 9.13 11.70
N LYS A 143 12.61 7.93 11.24
CA LYS A 143 11.51 7.11 11.76
C LYS A 143 10.18 7.87 11.90
N LEU A 144 9.93 8.81 10.98
CA LEU A 144 8.75 9.69 10.97
C LEU A 144 7.43 8.90 10.90
N CYS A 145 7.51 7.64 10.48
CA CYS A 145 6.39 6.75 10.21
C CYS A 145 6.35 5.56 11.20
N ASP A 146 7.06 5.65 12.34
CA ASP A 146 7.12 4.59 13.35
C ASP A 146 6.05 4.70 14.45
N SER A 147 4.91 5.32 14.12
CA SER A 147 3.76 5.40 15.03
C SER A 147 3.30 4.01 15.48
N LYS A 148 2.77 3.95 16.71
CA LYS A 148 2.11 2.78 17.31
C LYS A 148 0.59 2.79 17.13
N GLU A 149 0.04 3.81 16.47
CA GLU A 149 -1.39 3.84 16.14
C GLU A 149 -1.76 2.70 15.21
N ILE A 150 -3.02 2.30 15.31
CA ILE A 150 -3.53 1.05 14.73
C ILE A 150 -4.21 1.23 13.37
N TYR A 151 -4.65 2.46 13.05
CA TYR A 151 -5.37 2.76 11.82
C TYR A 151 -4.39 3.04 10.68
N GLU A 152 -4.26 2.05 9.80
CA GLU A 152 -3.28 2.04 8.71
C GLU A 152 -3.42 3.19 7.71
N ASP A 153 -4.66 3.59 7.42
CA ASP A 153 -5.00 4.65 6.48
C ASP A 153 -4.71 6.05 7.03
N LEU A 154 -5.04 6.30 8.30
CA LEU A 154 -4.61 7.51 9.02
C LEU A 154 -3.08 7.63 9.07
N GLU A 155 -2.40 6.51 9.33
CA GLU A 155 -0.95 6.47 9.48
C GLU A 155 -0.20 6.66 8.16
N ILE A 156 -0.64 6.02 7.06
CA ILE A 156 -0.04 6.25 5.76
C ILE A 156 -0.20 7.73 5.36
N GLY A 157 -1.38 8.33 5.56
CA GLY A 157 -1.58 9.75 5.30
C GLY A 157 -0.67 10.64 6.16
N SER A 158 -0.41 10.23 7.41
CA SER A 158 0.39 11.02 8.36
C SER A 158 1.86 10.99 7.97
N CYS A 159 2.33 9.80 7.66
CA CYS A 159 3.67 9.57 7.15
C CYS A 159 3.92 10.32 5.84
N MET A 160 3.03 10.20 4.84
CA MET A 160 3.20 10.85 3.54
C MET A 160 3.30 12.37 3.69
N ARG A 161 2.45 12.98 4.52
CA ARG A 161 2.50 14.41 4.82
C ARG A 161 3.80 14.83 5.51
N LYS A 162 4.27 14.10 6.54
CA LYS A 162 5.56 14.38 7.20
C LYS A 162 6.74 14.27 6.22
N LEU A 163 6.61 13.43 5.20
CA LEU A 163 7.61 13.25 4.14
C LEU A 163 7.44 14.22 2.97
N ASN A 164 6.50 15.17 3.02
CA ASN A 164 6.17 16.06 1.91
C ASN A 164 5.86 15.29 0.61
N ILE A 165 5.05 14.23 0.72
CA ILE A 165 4.51 13.46 -0.40
C ILE A 165 3.03 13.84 -0.54
N SER A 166 2.65 14.32 -1.72
CA SER A 166 1.30 14.86 -1.97
C SER A 166 0.29 13.77 -2.28
N LEU A 167 -0.86 13.81 -1.60
CA LEU A 167 -2.03 12.99 -1.92
C LEU A 167 -2.79 13.62 -3.09
N ILE A 168 -3.12 12.81 -4.09
CA ILE A 168 -4.01 13.19 -5.20
C ILE A 168 -5.26 12.33 -5.13
N ASP A 169 -6.43 12.98 -5.20
CA ASP A 169 -7.72 12.29 -5.24
C ASP A 169 -7.90 11.53 -6.56
N SER A 170 -8.49 10.34 -6.47
CA SER A 170 -8.53 9.37 -7.58
C SER A 170 -9.87 8.66 -7.69
#